data_AF-A0A2R6L131-F1
#
_entry.id   AF-A0A2R6L131-F1
#
_cell.length_a   1.000
_cell.length_b   1.000
_cell.length_c   1.000
_cell.angle_alpha   90.00
_cell.angle_beta   90.00
_cell.angle_gamma   90.00
#
_symmetry.space_group_name_H-M   'P 1'
#
loop_
_entity.id
_entity.type
_entity.pdbx_description
1 polymer ?
#
loop_
_entity_poly.entity_id
_entity_poly.type
_entity_poly.pdbx_seq_one_letter_code
_entity_poly.pdbx_strand_id
1 'polypeptide(L)'
;MKNVDDLIEGARELSERGFSKGEIADQLNVSRETASWLVERSDAAPTTTDSEEPTGGPHDIHVDWSAIGRDSARLTYAGRAMADLLSKQGEAVDLTVGIEKAGAPLATVVARELDTDIGA
;
A
#
# COMPACT_ATOMS: atom_id res chain seq x y z
N MET A 1 3.34 8.91 -7.07
CA MET A 1 3.64 7.65 -6.33
C MET A 1 4.74 6.97 -7.13
N LYS A 2 5.82 6.50 -6.50
CA LYS A 2 6.91 5.85 -7.25
C LYS A 2 6.37 4.54 -7.84
N ASN A 3 6.48 4.36 -9.14
CA ASN A 3 6.18 3.09 -9.81
C ASN A 3 7.19 2.02 -9.33
N VAL A 4 6.85 0.74 -9.46
CA VAL A 4 7.79 -0.37 -9.22
C VAL A 4 9.05 -0.19 -10.08
N ASP A 5 8.92 0.32 -11.31
CA ASP A 5 10.06 0.65 -12.16
C ASP A 5 10.97 1.71 -11.52
N ASP A 6 10.40 2.74 -10.90
CA ASP A 6 11.16 3.77 -10.17
C ASP A 6 11.85 3.19 -8.91
N LEU A 7 11.25 2.16 -8.30
CA LEU A 7 11.84 1.46 -7.15
C LEU A 7 12.96 0.51 -7.56
N ILE A 8 12.82 -0.16 -8.70
CA ILE A 8 13.87 -1.02 -9.28
C ILE A 8 15.08 -0.16 -9.64
N GLU A 9 14.86 0.97 -10.31
CA GLU A 9 15.94 1.89 -10.67
C GLU A 9 16.59 2.51 -9.43
N GLY A 10 15.79 2.93 -8.44
CA GLY A 10 16.30 3.46 -7.18
C GLY A 10 17.11 2.42 -6.37
N ALA A 11 16.72 1.15 -6.39
CA ALA A 11 17.46 0.07 -5.74
C ALA A 11 18.80 -0.22 -6.47
N ARG A 12 18.80 -0.17 -7.81
CA ARG A 12 19.99 -0.30 -8.65
C ARG A 12 21.03 0.75 -8.30
N GLU A 13 20.64 2.03 -8.31
CA GLU A 13 21.53 3.16 -8.01
C GLU A 13 22.13 3.06 -6.60
N LEU A 14 21.36 2.65 -5.60
CA LEU A 14 21.83 2.51 -4.23
C LEU A 14 22.78 1.31 -4.06
N SER A 15 22.49 0.19 -4.72
CA SER A 15 23.37 -0.99 -4.75
C SER A 15 24.71 -0.69 -5.43
N GLU A 16 24.72 0.02 -6.56
CA GLU A 16 25.93 0.47 -7.26
C GLU A 16 26.78 1.42 -6.39
N ARG A 17 26.14 2.18 -5.49
CA ARG A 17 26.81 3.02 -4.49
C ARG A 17 27.30 2.26 -3.25
N GLY A 18 27.09 0.95 -3.20
CA GLY A 18 27.57 0.06 -2.14
C GLY A 18 26.69 0.00 -0.89
N PHE A 19 25.43 0.45 -0.96
CA PHE A 19 24.49 0.33 0.15
C PHE A 19 24.09 -1.12 0.38
N SER A 20 23.96 -1.52 1.65
CA SER A 20 23.45 -2.84 1.99
C SER A 20 21.93 -2.92 1.74
N LYS A 21 21.41 -4.14 1.49
CA LYS A 21 19.97 -4.39 1.32
C LYS A 21 19.10 -3.83 2.45
N GLY A 22 19.63 -3.74 3.67
CA GLY A 22 18.95 -3.12 4.81
C GLY A 22 18.84 -1.60 4.70
N GLU A 23 19.93 -0.92 4.32
CA GLU A 23 19.93 0.54 4.15
C GLU A 23 19.11 0.97 2.92
N ILE A 24 19.05 0.13 1.88
CA ILE A 24 18.16 0.32 0.73
C ILE A 24 16.70 0.25 1.16
N ALA A 25 16.34 -0.68 2.05
CA ALA A 25 14.99 -0.78 2.61
C ALA A 25 14.59 0.50 3.34
N ASP A 26 15.49 1.04 4.16
CA ASP A 26 15.29 2.28 4.90
C ASP A 26 15.17 3.50 3.95
N GLN A 27 15.99 3.54 2.89
CA GLN A 27 16.01 4.66 1.93
C GLN A 27 14.82 4.68 0.97
N LEU A 28 14.33 3.50 0.58
CA LEU A 28 13.15 3.34 -0.30
C LEU A 28 11.84 3.22 0.49
N ASN A 29 11.91 3.15 1.82
CA ASN A 29 10.77 2.96 2.72
C ASN A 29 9.95 1.70 2.36
N VAL A 30 10.66 0.58 2.18
CA VAL A 30 10.10 -0.74 1.90
C VAL A 30 10.65 -1.78 2.88
N SER A 31 10.11 -3.00 2.88
CA SER A 31 10.64 -4.06 3.73
C SER A 31 12.04 -4.52 3.27
N ARG A 32 12.80 -5.14 4.17
CA ARG A 32 14.13 -5.74 3.83
C ARG A 32 14.02 -6.83 2.77
N GLU A 33 12.93 -7.59 2.80
CA GLU A 33 12.63 -8.63 1.80
C GLU A 33 12.37 -7.99 0.43
N THR A 34 11.56 -6.92 0.40
CA THR A 34 11.29 -6.13 -0.82
C THR A 34 12.56 -5.49 -1.37
N ALA A 35 13.42 -4.91 -0.52
CA ALA A 35 14.69 -4.34 -0.97
C ALA A 35 15.64 -5.41 -1.54
N SER A 36 15.66 -6.60 -0.94
CA SER A 36 16.45 -7.73 -1.47
C SER A 36 15.98 -8.15 -2.86
N TRP A 37 14.67 -8.27 -3.03
CA TRP A 37 14.04 -8.61 -4.31
C TRP A 37 14.28 -7.53 -5.38
N LEU A 38 14.22 -6.25 -5.02
CA LEU A 38 14.46 -5.14 -5.94
C LEU A 38 15.90 -5.12 -6.47
N VAL A 39 16.90 -5.37 -5.60
CA VAL A 39 18.32 -5.44 -5.98
C VAL A 39 18.59 -6.65 -6.88
N GLU A 40 18.02 -7.81 -6.55
CA GLU A 40 18.17 -9.01 -7.37
C GLU A 40 17.52 -8.85 -8.75
N ARG A 41 16.40 -8.12 -8.82
CA ARG A 41 15.72 -7.82 -10.08
C ARG A 41 16.41 -6.73 -10.88
N SER A 42 17.12 -5.79 -10.26
CA SER A 42 17.90 -4.77 -10.96
C SER A 42 19.21 -5.30 -11.56
N ASP A 43 19.80 -6.31 -10.94
CA ASP A 43 21.03 -6.96 -11.43
C ASP A 43 20.76 -7.90 -12.63
N ALA A 44 19.51 -8.32 -12.82
CA ALA A 44 19.07 -8.96 -14.05
C ALA A 44 18.95 -7.89 -15.16
N ALA A 45 19.91 -7.89 -16.10
CA ALA A 45 20.09 -6.89 -17.16
C ALA A 45 18.79 -6.36 -17.84
N PRO A 46 18.78 -5.09 -18.30
CA PRO A 46 17.57 -4.46 -18.84
C PRO A 46 17.29 -5.01 -20.23
N THR A 47 16.29 -5.89 -20.33
CA THR A 47 15.68 -6.16 -21.64
C THR A 47 14.66 -5.05 -21.86
N THR A 48 15.01 -4.17 -22.79
CA THR A 48 14.18 -3.11 -23.34
C THR A 48 12.78 -3.63 -23.67
N THR A 49 11.78 -2.99 -23.07
CA THR A 49 10.45 -2.70 -23.64
C THR A 49 9.87 -3.79 -24.55
N ASP A 50 9.37 -4.87 -23.96
CA ASP A 50 8.00 -5.31 -24.21
C ASP A 50 7.62 -6.35 -23.16
N SER A 51 6.35 -6.31 -22.81
CA SER A 51 5.68 -7.10 -21.80
C SER A 51 5.82 -8.60 -22.07
N GLU A 52 6.73 -9.27 -21.37
CA GLU A 52 6.56 -10.68 -21.04
C GLU A 52 6.47 -10.80 -19.52
N GLU A 53 5.30 -10.40 -19.01
CA GLU A 53 4.82 -10.98 -17.76
C GLU A 53 4.81 -12.51 -17.92
N PRO A 54 5.18 -13.29 -16.89
CA PRO A 54 5.05 -14.74 -16.95
C PRO A 54 3.60 -15.09 -17.28
N THR A 55 3.36 -15.59 -18.49
CA THR A 55 2.05 -15.83 -19.11
C THR A 55 1.31 -17.01 -18.48
N GLY A 56 0.99 -16.91 -17.20
CA GLY A 56 0.25 -17.95 -16.48
C GLY A 56 -0.26 -17.59 -15.08
N GLY A 57 0.12 -16.43 -14.52
CA GLY A 57 -0.41 -15.95 -13.24
C GLY A 57 -1.57 -14.95 -13.43
N PRO A 58 -2.47 -14.78 -12.45
CA PRO A 58 -3.40 -13.67 -12.45
C PRO A 58 -2.62 -12.35 -12.52
N HIS A 59 -3.03 -11.45 -13.41
CA HIS A 59 -2.46 -10.10 -13.47
C HIS A 59 -2.75 -9.35 -12.17
N ASP A 60 -1.74 -8.68 -11.61
CA ASP A 60 -1.93 -7.80 -10.46
C ASP A 60 -2.76 -6.57 -10.88
N ILE A 61 -3.82 -6.29 -10.14
CA ILE A 61 -4.67 -5.12 -10.38
C ILE A 61 -4.42 -4.08 -9.29
N HIS A 62 -3.90 -2.93 -9.70
CA HIS A 62 -3.80 -1.76 -8.83
C HIS A 62 -5.02 -0.85 -9.02
N VAL A 63 -5.71 -0.52 -7.93
CA VAL A 63 -6.80 0.46 -7.93
C VAL A 63 -6.34 1.71 -7.19
N ASP A 64 -6.38 2.86 -7.84
CA ASP A 64 -6.09 4.16 -7.22
C ASP A 64 -7.34 4.70 -6.49
N TRP A 65 -7.32 4.67 -5.17
CA TRP A 65 -8.38 5.20 -4.30
C TRP A 65 -8.10 6.64 -3.83
N SER A 66 -7.06 7.30 -4.33
CA SER A 66 -6.66 8.65 -3.89
C SER A 66 -7.77 9.69 -4.12
N ALA A 67 -8.61 9.50 -5.15
CA ALA A 67 -9.76 10.36 -5.39
C ALA A 67 -10.77 10.33 -4.22
N ILE A 68 -10.93 9.20 -3.53
CA ILE A 68 -11.81 9.08 -2.36
C ILE A 68 -11.15 9.77 -1.16
N GLY A 69 -9.86 9.50 -0.91
CA GLY A 69 -9.14 10.03 0.25
C GLY A 69 -8.88 11.55 0.22
N ARG A 70 -8.82 12.18 -0.96
CA ARG A 70 -8.57 13.63 -1.10
C ARG A 70 -9.80 14.51 -0.88
N ASP A 71 -10.99 13.93 -0.74
CA ASP A 71 -12.25 14.67 -0.59
C ASP A 71 -13.01 14.16 0.63
N SER A 72 -13.32 15.06 1.56
CA SER A 72 -13.92 14.71 2.83
C SER A 72 -15.33 14.14 2.69
N ALA A 73 -16.10 14.58 1.69
CA ALA A 73 -17.46 14.08 1.46
C ALA A 73 -17.40 12.64 0.93
N ARG A 74 -16.56 12.37 -0.08
CA ARG A 74 -16.37 11.01 -0.62
C ARG A 74 -15.83 10.05 0.44
N LEU A 75 -14.82 10.46 1.20
CA LEU A 75 -14.28 9.68 2.31
C LEU A 75 -15.37 9.37 3.36
N THR A 76 -16.20 10.37 3.70
CA THR A 76 -17.29 10.20 4.66
C THR A 76 -18.34 9.20 4.16
N TYR A 77 -18.74 9.29 2.89
CA TYR A 77 -19.70 8.35 2.31
C TYR A 77 -19.15 6.92 2.27
N ALA A 78 -17.87 6.75 1.90
CA ALA A 78 -17.23 5.44 1.90
C ALA A 78 -17.16 4.84 3.32
N GLY A 79 -16.74 5.63 4.31
CA GLY A 79 -16.72 5.21 5.71
C GLY A 79 -18.10 4.81 6.25
N ARG A 80 -19.14 5.59 5.93
CA ARG A 80 -20.52 5.27 6.30
C ARG A 80 -21.03 3.98 5.68
N ALA A 81 -20.71 3.73 4.42
CA ALA A 81 -21.08 2.48 3.75
C ALA A 81 -20.41 1.27 4.44
N MET A 82 -19.14 1.40 4.84
CA MET A 82 -18.45 0.35 5.59
C MET A 82 -19.05 0.14 6.99
N ALA A 83 -19.35 1.21 7.72
CA ALA A 83 -20.01 1.13 9.02
C ALA A 83 -21.39 0.44 8.92
N ASP A 84 -22.21 0.78 7.92
CA ASP A 84 -23.50 0.13 7.68
C ASP A 84 -23.34 -1.38 7.43
N LEU A 85 -22.34 -1.80 6.65
CA LEU A 85 -22.04 -3.22 6.44
C LEU A 85 -21.66 -3.94 7.73
N LEU A 86 -20.81 -3.33 8.55
CA LEU A 86 -20.32 -3.90 9.81
C LEU A 86 -21.43 -4.00 10.86
N SER A 87 -22.30 -2.99 10.94
CA SER A 87 -23.41 -2.95 11.90
C SER A 87 -24.38 -4.13 11.78
N LYS A 88 -24.39 -4.81 10.63
CA LYS A 88 -25.28 -5.94 10.31
C LYS A 88 -24.67 -7.31 10.63
N GLN A 89 -23.41 -7.38 11.06
CA GLN A 89 -22.71 -8.64 11.30
C GLN A 89 -22.97 -9.26 12.69
N GLY A 90 -23.76 -8.61 13.54
CA GLY A 90 -24.31 -9.21 14.77
C GLY A 90 -23.39 -9.24 15.98
N GLU A 91 -22.12 -8.83 15.84
CA GLU A 91 -21.18 -8.61 16.94
C GLU A 91 -21.00 -7.12 17.19
N ALA A 92 -20.99 -6.72 18.48
CA ALA A 92 -20.63 -5.36 18.86
C ALA A 92 -19.14 -5.18 18.58
N VAL A 93 -18.79 -4.16 17.79
CA VAL A 93 -17.41 -3.79 17.53
C VAL A 93 -16.97 -2.82 18.62
N ASP A 94 -15.95 -3.18 19.41
CA ASP A 94 -15.46 -2.30 20.48
C ASP A 94 -14.33 -1.37 20.00
N LEU A 95 -13.57 -1.77 18.97
CA LEU A 95 -12.38 -1.07 18.50
C LEU A 95 -12.28 -1.08 16.96
N THR A 96 -12.04 0.10 16.39
CA THR A 96 -11.69 0.27 14.98
C THR A 96 -10.20 0.59 14.85
N VAL A 97 -9.46 -0.16 14.03
CA VAL A 97 -8.01 0.03 13.81
C VAL A 97 -7.74 0.47 12.38
N GLY A 98 -7.08 1.62 12.21
CA GLY A 98 -6.68 2.15 10.90
C GLY A 98 -5.23 1.88 10.58
N ILE A 99 -4.94 1.03 9.60
CA ILE A 99 -3.54 0.74 9.21
C ILE A 99 -2.96 1.92 8.43
N GLU A 100 -1.91 2.53 8.97
CA GLU A 100 -1.25 3.67 8.34
C GLU A 100 -0.57 3.32 7.00
N LYS A 101 -0.49 4.26 6.05
CA LYS A 101 -0.90 5.68 6.13
C LYS A 101 -2.32 5.96 5.60
N ALA A 102 -2.90 5.05 4.80
CA ALA A 102 -4.16 5.30 4.11
C ALA A 102 -5.40 4.88 4.93
N GLY A 103 -5.25 3.97 5.90
CA GLY A 103 -6.35 3.43 6.67
C GLY A 103 -6.87 4.36 7.75
N ALA A 104 -6.01 5.18 8.36
CA ALA A 104 -6.39 6.04 9.50
C ALA A 104 -7.58 6.99 9.22
N PRO A 105 -7.68 7.69 8.07
CA PRO A 105 -8.82 8.54 7.78
C PRO A 105 -10.14 7.77 7.62
N LEU A 106 -10.12 6.57 7.02
CA LEU A 106 -11.29 5.72 6.89
C LEU A 106 -11.72 5.16 8.24
N ALA A 107 -10.76 4.65 9.03
CA ALA A 107 -11.00 4.16 10.39
C ALA A 107 -11.62 5.24 11.28
N THR A 108 -11.18 6.49 11.14
CA THR A 108 -11.77 7.64 11.87
C THR A 108 -13.25 7.81 11.57
N VAL A 109 -13.65 7.72 10.30
CA VAL A 109 -15.07 7.82 9.93
C VAL A 109 -15.84 6.62 10.45
N VAL A 110 -15.31 5.39 10.27
CA VAL A 110 -15.99 4.17 10.70
C VAL A 110 -16.19 4.14 12.21
N ALA A 111 -15.15 4.42 12.99
CA ALA A 111 -15.21 4.46 14.46
C ALA A 111 -16.28 5.43 14.95
N ARG A 112 -16.38 6.61 14.31
CA ARG A 112 -17.39 7.61 14.65
C ARG A 112 -18.81 7.14 14.36
N GLU A 113 -19.03 6.46 13.24
CA GLU A 113 -20.38 6.01 12.84
C GLU A 113 -20.82 4.76 13.62
N LEU A 114 -19.88 3.94 14.08
CA LEU A 114 -20.13 2.76 14.93
C LEU A 114 -20.04 3.05 16.44
N ASP A 115 -19.62 4.26 16.84
CA ASP A 115 -19.36 4.67 18.22
C ASP A 115 -18.37 3.75 18.96
N THR A 116 -17.24 3.47 18.32
CA THR A 116 -16.18 2.59 18.86
C THR A 116 -14.95 3.37 19.27
N ASP A 117 -14.10 2.77 20.11
CA ASP A 117 -12.74 3.26 20.30
C ASP A 117 -11.95 3.19 18.98
N ILE A 118 -10.88 3.99 18.88
CA ILE A 118 -10.01 4.04 17.70
C ILE A 118 -8.54 3.81 18.06
N GLY A 119 -7.89 2.94 17.28
CA GLY A 119 -6.45 2.73 17.26
C GLY A 119 -5.84 3.11 15.91
N ALA A 120 -4.59 3.56 15.92
CA ALA A 120 -3.77 3.86 14.75
C ALA A 120 -2.46 3.07 14.82
#